data_AF-A0A1I4F7I7-F1
#
_entry.id   AF-A0A1I4F7I7-F1
#
_cell.length_a   1.000
_cell.length_b   1.000
_cell.length_c   1.000
_cell.angle_alpha   90.00
_cell.angle_beta   90.00
_cell.angle_gamma   90.00
#
_symmetry.space_group_name_H-M   'P 1'
#
loop_
_entity.id
_entity.type
_entity.pdbx_description
1 polymer ?
#
loop_
_entity_poly.entity_id
_entity_poly.type
_entity_poly.pdbx_seq_one_letter_code
_entity_poly.pdbx_strand_id
1 'polypeptide(L)'
;MRTGSNFLEANLNMFDGVACLGEAFNPHFIGFPNTPDLLGMTQADRESDPQALIDRVKQAEGLNGFRFFNDHDSRVLDIALTDPRCAKIVLTRNPVDSFVSWKIASATGQWKLTNVTHAKTQQVNFDGIEFETHLAALQAFQTRILNTLQRSGQTAFYVAYEDLQDVEVMNGLVRWLGVDSHITSLNKTLKKQNPDPMADKVANFAQMETALARMDRFNLTRTPNFEPRRGPMIPTYIAAPHSPLLYMPLKSGPNAVVQDWLAAVDEATVQDLKTGFSQKSLRDWLRAHPGHRKFSVVRHPVIWAHTAFCERIVANGPGSFAEIRATLRKVHGVDVPDGGAVPETDVVYNMQAHRKAFLAFLKFLRNNLSAQTAVRTDAAWASQQSLLQGMADFGVADLIAREDSLRADMARLAGQIGRTSMPDLPEQTDPYAARLAAIYDDVVEAAARDAYGRDYEAFGFGALR
;
A
#
# COMPACT_ATOMS: atom_id res chain seq x y z
N MET A 1 -9.89 -21.06 5.26
CA MET A 1 -10.56 -20.42 6.43
C MET A 1 -9.89 -19.10 6.82
N ARG A 2 -10.54 -18.26 7.67
CA ARG A 2 -9.98 -17.00 8.25
C ARG A 2 -9.54 -15.91 7.25
N THR A 3 -10.18 -15.86 6.09
CA THR A 3 -9.97 -14.81 5.07
C THR A 3 -10.81 -13.55 5.29
N GLY A 4 -11.70 -13.56 6.30
CA GLY A 4 -12.70 -12.50 6.52
C GLY A 4 -14.08 -12.81 5.97
N SER A 5 -14.32 -14.04 5.51
CA SER A 5 -15.58 -14.43 4.87
C SER A 5 -16.82 -14.29 5.76
N ASN A 6 -16.68 -14.40 7.09
CA ASN A 6 -17.76 -14.06 8.03
C ASN A 6 -18.20 -12.60 7.95
N PHE A 7 -17.24 -11.68 7.73
CA PHE A 7 -17.54 -10.26 7.60
C PHE A 7 -18.20 -9.95 6.25
N LEU A 8 -17.69 -10.57 5.17
CA LEU A 8 -18.33 -10.53 3.86
C LEU A 8 -19.77 -11.06 3.91
N GLU A 9 -20.00 -12.23 4.54
CA GLU A 9 -21.34 -12.80 4.75
C GLU A 9 -22.26 -11.82 5.51
N ALA A 10 -21.77 -11.26 6.62
CA ALA A 10 -22.58 -10.35 7.42
C ALA A 10 -22.95 -9.05 6.71
N ASN A 11 -22.11 -8.58 5.79
CA ASN A 11 -22.41 -7.42 4.94
C ASN A 11 -23.34 -7.80 3.78
N LEU A 12 -23.15 -8.97 3.15
CA LEU A 12 -24.04 -9.46 2.09
C LEU A 12 -25.47 -9.65 2.60
N ASN A 13 -25.63 -10.15 3.83
CA ASN A 13 -26.93 -10.32 4.48
C ASN A 13 -27.60 -8.99 4.90
N MET A 14 -26.97 -7.83 4.68
CA MET A 14 -27.63 -6.53 4.86
C MET A 14 -28.39 -6.06 3.62
N PHE A 15 -28.15 -6.68 2.46
CA PHE A 15 -28.79 -6.30 1.21
C PHE A 15 -30.11 -7.04 1.06
N ASP A 16 -31.20 -6.30 0.90
CA ASP A 16 -32.50 -6.88 0.59
C ASP A 16 -32.41 -7.75 -0.69
N GLY A 17 -32.93 -8.97 -0.62
CA GLY A 17 -32.90 -9.94 -1.72
C GLY A 17 -31.64 -10.79 -1.80
N VAL A 18 -30.68 -10.66 -0.87
CA VAL A 18 -29.49 -11.53 -0.78
C VAL A 18 -29.48 -12.30 0.54
N ALA A 19 -29.20 -13.61 0.46
CA ALA A 19 -29.03 -14.46 1.63
C ALA A 19 -27.80 -15.36 1.51
N CYS A 20 -26.84 -15.19 2.40
CA CYS A 20 -25.71 -16.08 2.62
C CYS A 20 -26.00 -17.04 3.78
N LEU A 21 -26.13 -18.30 3.43
CA LEU A 21 -26.57 -19.42 4.27
C LEU A 21 -25.43 -20.08 5.04
N GLY A 22 -24.43 -19.31 5.45
CA GLY A 22 -23.31 -19.84 6.22
C GLY A 22 -22.41 -20.77 5.41
N GLU A 23 -21.83 -21.75 6.09
CA GLU A 23 -21.03 -22.84 5.51
C GLU A 23 -21.92 -24.07 5.31
N ALA A 24 -22.80 -24.00 4.31
CA ALA A 24 -23.79 -25.05 4.01
C ALA A 24 -23.18 -26.46 3.83
N PHE A 25 -21.89 -26.54 3.46
CA PHE A 25 -21.17 -27.78 3.20
C PHE A 25 -19.97 -28.02 4.13
N ASN A 26 -19.96 -27.41 5.32
CA ASN A 26 -18.98 -27.74 6.35
C ASN A 26 -19.11 -29.23 6.76
N PRO A 27 -18.00 -29.97 6.99
CA PRO A 27 -18.07 -31.37 7.41
C PRO A 27 -18.56 -31.58 8.86
N HIS A 28 -18.58 -30.55 9.69
CA HIS A 28 -18.89 -30.67 11.13
C HIS A 28 -20.26 -30.11 11.52
N PHE A 29 -20.88 -29.30 10.67
CA PHE A 29 -22.19 -28.70 10.92
C PHE A 29 -22.84 -28.28 9.58
N ILE A 30 -24.14 -27.95 9.60
CA ILE A 30 -24.85 -27.47 8.42
C ILE A 30 -25.19 -25.97 8.52
N GLY A 31 -24.64 -25.17 7.60
CA GLY A 31 -24.88 -23.72 7.53
C GLY A 31 -24.20 -22.94 8.65
N PHE A 32 -24.76 -22.97 9.86
CA PHE A 32 -24.23 -22.25 11.02
C PHE A 32 -24.01 -23.21 12.20
N PRO A 33 -23.03 -22.91 13.10
CA PRO A 33 -22.84 -23.72 14.31
C PRO A 33 -24.12 -23.83 15.14
N ASN A 34 -24.36 -25.01 15.72
CA ASN A 34 -25.53 -25.33 16.55
C ASN A 34 -26.89 -25.20 15.84
N THR A 35 -26.93 -25.23 14.51
CA THR A 35 -28.18 -25.22 13.74
C THR A 35 -28.59 -26.67 13.40
N PRO A 36 -29.83 -27.11 13.70
CA PRO A 36 -30.24 -28.50 13.49
C PRO A 36 -30.45 -28.86 12.01
N ASP A 37 -30.89 -27.90 11.20
CA ASP A 37 -31.17 -28.07 9.78
C ASP A 37 -30.93 -26.77 9.00
N LEU A 38 -30.72 -26.87 7.69
CA LEU A 38 -30.68 -25.74 6.77
C LEU A 38 -31.69 -25.96 5.66
N LEU A 39 -32.65 -25.05 5.53
CA LEU A 39 -33.76 -25.16 4.57
C LEU A 39 -34.53 -26.50 4.72
N GLY A 40 -34.74 -26.96 5.97
CA GLY A 40 -35.47 -28.20 6.26
C GLY A 40 -34.69 -29.48 5.96
N MET A 41 -33.37 -29.41 5.87
CA MET A 41 -32.49 -30.53 5.56
C MET A 41 -31.41 -30.67 6.64
N THR A 42 -31.21 -31.87 7.18
CA THR A 42 -30.22 -32.11 8.23
C THR A 42 -28.81 -32.31 7.65
N GLN A 43 -27.79 -32.29 8.51
CA GLN A 43 -26.42 -32.62 8.11
C GLN A 43 -26.33 -34.02 7.48
N ALA A 44 -27.01 -35.02 8.04
CA ALA A 44 -27.00 -36.39 7.55
C ALA A 44 -27.64 -36.50 6.15
N ASP A 45 -28.75 -35.78 5.92
CA ASP A 45 -29.40 -35.73 4.61
C ASP A 45 -28.45 -35.14 3.56
N ARG A 46 -27.76 -34.03 3.89
CA ARG A 46 -26.75 -33.39 3.02
C ARG A 46 -25.57 -34.30 2.70
N GLU A 47 -25.09 -35.06 3.68
CA GLU A 47 -23.97 -35.98 3.45
C GLU A 47 -24.36 -37.09 2.47
N SER A 48 -25.59 -37.57 2.58
CA SER A 48 -26.15 -38.57 1.67
C SER A 48 -26.37 -38.02 0.25
N ASP A 49 -26.88 -36.80 0.13
CA ASP A 49 -27.19 -36.14 -1.14
C ASP A 49 -26.91 -34.63 -1.08
N PRO A 50 -25.69 -34.18 -1.42
CA PRO A 50 -25.34 -32.77 -1.42
C PRO A 50 -26.06 -31.98 -2.54
N GLN A 51 -26.49 -32.64 -3.61
CA GLN A 51 -27.20 -32.01 -4.73
C GLN A 51 -28.60 -31.55 -4.28
N ALA A 52 -29.28 -32.33 -3.43
CA ALA A 52 -30.56 -31.94 -2.84
C ALA A 52 -30.49 -30.63 -2.05
N LEU A 53 -29.37 -30.34 -1.37
CA LEU A 53 -29.20 -29.06 -0.69
C LEU A 53 -28.98 -27.93 -1.70
N ILE A 54 -28.19 -28.14 -2.74
CA ILE A 54 -28.02 -27.16 -3.83
C ILE A 54 -29.37 -26.80 -4.47
N ASP A 55 -30.23 -27.80 -4.71
CA ASP A 55 -31.54 -27.55 -5.30
C ASP A 55 -32.47 -26.78 -4.36
N ARG A 56 -32.41 -27.04 -3.04
CA ARG A 56 -33.11 -26.21 -2.04
C ARG A 56 -32.59 -24.77 -2.00
N VAL A 57 -31.27 -24.57 -2.05
CA VAL A 57 -30.66 -23.23 -2.12
C VAL A 57 -31.14 -22.47 -3.37
N LYS A 58 -31.26 -23.15 -4.51
CA LYS A 58 -31.78 -22.56 -5.76
C LYS A 58 -33.27 -22.22 -5.72
N GLN A 59 -34.05 -22.96 -4.93
CA GLN A 59 -35.50 -22.78 -4.80
C GLN A 59 -35.89 -21.74 -3.73
N ALA A 60 -34.98 -21.43 -2.80
CA ALA A 60 -35.19 -20.42 -1.78
C ALA A 60 -35.40 -19.03 -2.41
N GLU A 61 -36.19 -18.19 -1.74
CA GLU A 61 -36.53 -16.85 -2.19
C GLU A 61 -35.28 -15.94 -2.24
N GLY A 62 -35.14 -15.15 -3.31
CA GLY A 62 -34.02 -14.23 -3.50
C GLY A 62 -32.72 -14.89 -4.02
N LEU A 63 -31.63 -14.13 -3.98
CA LEU A 63 -30.30 -14.60 -4.36
C LEU A 63 -29.63 -15.28 -3.16
N ASN A 64 -29.65 -16.61 -3.17
CA ASN A 64 -29.10 -17.43 -2.10
C ASN A 64 -27.69 -17.92 -2.45
N GLY A 65 -26.79 -17.88 -1.47
CA GLY A 65 -25.41 -18.33 -1.58
C GLY A 65 -24.89 -18.93 -0.28
N PHE A 66 -23.67 -19.48 -0.32
CA PHE A 66 -23.01 -20.05 0.84
C PHE A 66 -21.49 -19.88 0.74
N ARG A 67 -20.82 -19.93 1.88
CA ARG A 67 -19.36 -19.94 1.96
C ARG A 67 -18.83 -21.34 1.72
N PHE A 68 -17.80 -21.44 0.91
CA PHE A 68 -17.09 -22.68 0.61
C PHE A 68 -15.60 -22.54 0.93
N PHE A 69 -15.01 -23.54 1.58
CA PHE A 69 -13.58 -23.61 1.84
C PHE A 69 -12.97 -24.88 1.24
N ASN A 70 -11.64 -24.92 1.13
CA ASN A 70 -10.91 -26.01 0.51
C ASN A 70 -11.04 -27.36 1.25
N ASP A 71 -11.49 -27.35 2.51
CA ASP A 71 -11.73 -28.51 3.37
C ASP A 71 -13.23 -28.89 3.46
N HIS A 72 -14.09 -28.23 2.69
CA HIS A 72 -15.51 -28.62 2.56
C HIS A 72 -15.70 -29.78 1.59
N ASP A 73 -16.94 -30.28 1.50
CA ASP A 73 -17.29 -31.39 0.62
C ASP A 73 -16.94 -31.09 -0.85
N SER A 74 -15.87 -31.75 -1.33
CA SER A 74 -15.34 -31.56 -2.67
C SER A 74 -16.32 -31.88 -3.80
N ARG A 75 -17.36 -32.69 -3.55
CA ARG A 75 -18.42 -33.02 -4.53
C ARG A 75 -19.18 -31.76 -4.98
N VAL A 76 -19.25 -30.76 -4.13
CA VAL A 76 -20.02 -29.52 -4.34
C VAL A 76 -19.26 -28.48 -5.12
N LEU A 77 -17.93 -28.46 -4.97
CA LEU A 77 -17.08 -27.46 -5.61
C LEU A 77 -17.27 -27.48 -7.12
N ASP A 78 -17.24 -28.66 -7.74
CA ASP A 78 -17.36 -28.75 -9.20
C ASP A 78 -18.77 -28.40 -9.68
N ILE A 79 -19.82 -28.71 -8.89
CA ILE A 79 -21.21 -28.32 -9.18
C ILE A 79 -21.32 -26.79 -9.26
N ALA A 80 -20.84 -26.06 -8.25
CA ALA A 80 -20.94 -24.61 -8.22
C ALA A 80 -19.97 -23.92 -9.19
N LEU A 81 -18.73 -24.40 -9.27
CA LEU A 81 -17.66 -23.75 -10.01
C LEU A 81 -17.86 -23.84 -11.53
N THR A 82 -18.47 -24.93 -12.02
CA THR A 82 -18.73 -25.12 -13.45
C THR A 82 -20.07 -24.55 -13.95
N ASP A 83 -21.03 -24.25 -13.07
CA ASP A 83 -22.33 -23.69 -13.47
C ASP A 83 -22.23 -22.18 -13.75
N PRO A 84 -22.36 -21.70 -15.00
CA PRO A 84 -22.25 -20.27 -15.34
C PRO A 84 -23.30 -19.37 -14.69
N ARG A 85 -24.40 -19.93 -14.15
CA ARG A 85 -25.45 -19.17 -13.46
C ARG A 85 -25.11 -18.91 -12.00
N CYS A 86 -24.19 -19.68 -11.43
CA CYS A 86 -23.73 -19.47 -10.06
C CYS A 86 -22.68 -18.35 -10.06
N ALA A 87 -22.89 -17.29 -9.30
CA ALA A 87 -21.91 -16.23 -9.13
C ALA A 87 -20.74 -16.71 -8.23
N LYS A 88 -19.49 -16.41 -8.61
CA LYS A 88 -18.29 -16.78 -7.84
C LYS A 88 -17.67 -15.54 -7.21
N ILE A 89 -17.59 -15.51 -5.89
CA ILE A 89 -16.88 -14.47 -5.14
C ILE A 89 -15.62 -15.11 -4.55
N VAL A 90 -14.45 -14.64 -4.98
CA VAL A 90 -13.15 -15.14 -4.50
C VAL A 90 -12.56 -14.12 -3.53
N LEU A 91 -12.62 -14.45 -2.24
CA LEU A 91 -12.06 -13.62 -1.17
C LEU A 91 -10.61 -14.03 -0.86
N THR A 92 -9.68 -13.11 -1.06
CA THR A 92 -8.25 -13.32 -0.76
C THR A 92 -7.81 -12.53 0.48
N ARG A 93 -6.81 -13.05 1.18
CA ARG A 93 -6.15 -12.38 2.31
C ARG A 93 -4.68 -12.78 2.32
N ASN A 94 -3.82 -11.97 2.94
CA ASN A 94 -2.43 -12.34 3.16
C ASN A 94 -2.35 -13.73 3.85
N PRO A 95 -1.69 -14.74 3.23
CA PRO A 95 -1.62 -16.10 3.76
C PRO A 95 -1.02 -16.18 5.17
N VAL A 96 -0.05 -15.32 5.46
CA VAL A 96 0.60 -15.24 6.78
C VAL A 96 -0.39 -14.77 7.85
N ASP A 97 -1.12 -13.69 7.58
CA ASP A 97 -2.15 -13.17 8.48
C ASP A 97 -3.28 -14.18 8.72
N SER A 98 -3.71 -14.87 7.66
CA SER A 98 -4.72 -15.92 7.76
C SER A 98 -4.23 -17.11 8.56
N PHE A 99 -2.98 -17.56 8.36
CA PHE A 99 -2.38 -18.68 9.07
C PHE A 99 -2.21 -18.39 10.56
N VAL A 100 -1.58 -17.27 10.92
CA VAL A 100 -1.40 -16.88 12.33
C VAL A 100 -2.76 -16.67 13.01
N SER A 101 -3.71 -16.05 12.31
CA SER A 101 -5.07 -15.93 12.86
C SER A 101 -5.76 -17.28 13.05
N TRP A 102 -5.51 -18.26 12.20
CA TRP A 102 -6.03 -19.62 12.35
C TRP A 102 -5.38 -20.33 13.55
N LYS A 103 -4.05 -20.26 13.70
CA LYS A 103 -3.34 -20.81 14.87
C LYS A 103 -3.87 -20.24 16.18
N ILE A 104 -4.09 -18.92 16.26
CA ILE A 104 -4.62 -18.27 17.47
C ILE A 104 -6.05 -18.76 17.76
N ALA A 105 -6.90 -18.84 16.74
CA ALA A 105 -8.28 -19.33 16.92
C ALA A 105 -8.31 -20.79 17.40
N SER A 106 -7.47 -21.65 16.83
CA SER A 106 -7.33 -23.05 17.24
C SER A 106 -6.81 -23.16 18.68
N ALA A 107 -5.87 -22.31 19.10
CA ALA A 107 -5.32 -22.31 20.46
C ALA A 107 -6.32 -21.77 21.50
N THR A 108 -7.10 -20.75 21.14
CA THR A 108 -8.01 -20.03 22.06
C THR A 108 -9.44 -20.57 22.09
N GLY A 109 -9.82 -21.37 21.09
CA GLY A 109 -11.18 -21.83 20.83
C GLY A 109 -12.12 -20.74 20.31
N GLN A 110 -11.60 -19.56 19.97
CA GLN A 110 -12.40 -18.37 19.64
C GLN A 110 -12.46 -18.12 18.13
N TRP A 111 -13.57 -18.52 17.51
CA TRP A 111 -13.75 -18.47 16.05
C TRP A 111 -14.49 -17.21 15.55
N LYS A 112 -15.35 -16.61 16.39
CA LYS A 112 -16.06 -15.34 16.14
C LYS A 112 -15.87 -14.39 17.34
N LEU A 113 -15.55 -13.12 17.06
CA LEU A 113 -15.37 -12.08 18.07
C LEU A 113 -16.43 -10.99 17.85
N THR A 114 -17.42 -10.94 18.74
CA THR A 114 -18.47 -9.92 18.75
C THR A 114 -18.15 -8.79 19.74
N ASN A 115 -17.25 -9.03 20.72
CA ASN A 115 -16.82 -8.05 21.71
C ASN A 115 -15.30 -8.09 21.92
N VAL A 116 -14.64 -6.94 21.73
CA VAL A 116 -13.16 -6.77 21.77
C VAL A 116 -12.58 -6.94 23.17
N THR A 117 -13.36 -6.67 24.22
CA THR A 117 -12.92 -6.84 25.62
C THR A 117 -12.70 -8.29 26.03
N HIS A 118 -13.16 -9.26 25.21
CA HIS A 118 -12.97 -10.70 25.44
C HIS A 118 -12.00 -11.33 24.44
N ALA A 119 -11.15 -10.53 23.78
CA ALA A 119 -10.09 -11.06 22.94
C ALA A 119 -9.04 -11.76 23.81
N LYS A 120 -8.92 -13.09 23.67
CA LYS A 120 -7.83 -13.84 24.28
C LYS A 120 -6.54 -13.56 23.49
N THR A 121 -5.68 -12.71 24.03
CA THR A 121 -4.34 -12.46 23.51
C THR A 121 -3.40 -13.60 23.91
N GLN A 122 -3.39 -14.67 23.12
CA GLN A 122 -2.41 -15.76 23.26
C GLN A 122 -1.44 -15.68 22.09
N GLN A 123 -0.15 -15.59 22.40
CA GLN A 123 0.90 -15.74 21.40
C GLN A 123 0.95 -17.19 20.91
N VAL A 124 1.15 -17.37 19.62
CA VAL A 124 1.30 -18.69 18.99
C VAL A 124 2.73 -18.91 18.54
N ASN A 125 3.18 -20.17 18.56
CA ASN A 125 4.41 -20.55 17.90
C ASN A 125 4.15 -20.77 16.41
N PHE A 126 4.99 -20.17 15.57
CA PHE A 126 5.03 -20.36 14.13
C PHE A 126 5.91 -21.56 13.79
N ASP A 127 5.36 -22.48 12.99
CA ASP A 127 6.08 -23.61 12.40
C ASP A 127 6.17 -23.38 10.88
N GLY A 128 7.40 -23.30 10.37
CA GLY A 128 7.64 -23.05 8.95
C GLY A 128 7.17 -24.19 8.04
N ILE A 129 7.30 -25.45 8.46
CA ILE A 129 6.91 -26.61 7.66
C ILE A 129 5.38 -26.69 7.58
N GLU A 130 4.71 -26.44 8.71
CA GLU A 130 3.24 -26.35 8.75
C GLU A 130 2.74 -25.21 7.85
N PHE A 131 3.40 -24.05 7.89
CA PHE A 131 3.05 -22.92 7.02
C PHE A 131 3.28 -23.21 5.53
N GLU A 132 4.39 -23.85 5.16
CA GLU A 132 4.64 -24.26 3.76
C GLU A 132 3.55 -25.20 3.25
N THR A 133 3.17 -26.19 4.06
CA THR A 133 2.11 -27.14 3.73
C THR A 133 0.77 -26.41 3.54
N HIS A 134 0.46 -25.46 4.43
CA HIS A 134 -0.74 -24.64 4.34
C HIS A 134 -0.74 -23.76 3.08
N LEU A 135 0.38 -23.11 2.78
CA LEU A 135 0.55 -22.24 1.62
C LEU A 135 0.42 -23.03 0.31
N ALA A 136 1.05 -24.20 0.22
CA ALA A 136 0.95 -25.08 -0.95
C ALA A 136 -0.49 -25.53 -1.21
N ALA A 137 -1.23 -25.90 -0.17
CA ALA A 137 -2.65 -26.27 -0.28
C ALA A 137 -3.51 -25.08 -0.77
N LEU A 138 -3.25 -23.86 -0.27
CA LEU A 138 -3.94 -22.65 -0.71
C LEU A 138 -3.65 -22.33 -2.19
N GLN A 139 -2.39 -22.41 -2.62
CA GLN A 139 -1.98 -22.18 -4.00
C GLN A 139 -2.57 -23.21 -4.97
N ALA A 140 -2.59 -24.50 -4.58
CA ALA A 140 -3.20 -25.56 -5.36
C ALA A 140 -4.71 -25.30 -5.55
N PHE A 141 -5.40 -24.85 -4.50
CA PHE A 141 -6.82 -24.51 -4.55
C PHE A 141 -7.09 -23.30 -5.45
N GLN A 142 -6.30 -22.23 -5.34
CA GLN A 142 -6.41 -21.06 -6.22
C GLN A 142 -6.17 -21.42 -7.69
N THR A 143 -5.16 -22.25 -7.95
CA THR A 143 -4.86 -22.75 -9.30
C THR A 143 -6.02 -23.57 -9.87
N ARG A 144 -6.64 -24.43 -9.04
CA ARG A 144 -7.84 -25.18 -9.43
C ARG A 144 -9.00 -24.25 -9.80
N ILE A 145 -9.26 -23.22 -8.99
CA ILE A 145 -10.31 -22.22 -9.28
C ILE A 145 -10.04 -21.53 -10.61
N LEU A 146 -8.84 -20.96 -10.77
CA LEU A 146 -8.46 -20.21 -11.97
C LEU A 146 -8.59 -21.07 -13.24
N ASN A 147 -8.00 -22.27 -13.22
CA ASN A 147 -8.03 -23.18 -14.37
C ASN A 147 -9.45 -23.61 -14.74
N THR A 148 -10.32 -23.85 -13.74
CA THR A 148 -11.70 -24.27 -13.99
C THR A 148 -12.52 -23.13 -14.59
N LEU A 149 -12.37 -21.92 -14.07
CA LEU A 149 -13.04 -20.72 -14.60
C LEU A 149 -12.58 -20.42 -16.03
N GLN A 150 -11.27 -20.48 -16.30
CA GLN A 150 -10.71 -20.29 -17.64
C GLN A 150 -11.25 -21.32 -18.65
N ARG A 151 -11.28 -22.61 -18.28
CA ARG A 151 -11.78 -23.68 -19.16
C ARG A 151 -13.27 -23.59 -19.44
N SER A 152 -14.04 -23.08 -18.48
CA SER A 152 -15.50 -22.90 -18.61
C SER A 152 -15.91 -21.54 -19.16
N GLY A 153 -14.95 -20.66 -19.47
CA GLY A 153 -15.23 -19.31 -20.00
C GLY A 153 -15.88 -18.37 -18.97
N GLN A 154 -15.65 -18.61 -17.68
CA GLN A 154 -16.26 -17.87 -16.58
C GLN A 154 -15.25 -16.94 -15.88
N THR A 155 -15.77 -15.97 -15.15
CA THR A 155 -14.99 -15.07 -14.28
C THR A 155 -15.58 -15.03 -12.88
N ALA A 156 -14.75 -14.77 -11.87
CA ALA A 156 -15.19 -14.49 -10.51
C ALA A 156 -15.03 -13.01 -10.16
N PHE A 157 -15.81 -12.53 -9.19
CA PHE A 157 -15.53 -11.27 -8.52
C PHE A 157 -14.44 -11.49 -7.48
N TYR A 158 -13.28 -10.88 -7.69
CA TYR A 158 -12.16 -10.96 -6.75
C TYR A 158 -12.23 -9.79 -5.78
N VAL A 159 -12.12 -10.09 -4.49
CA VAL A 159 -12.15 -9.08 -3.42
C VAL A 159 -11.09 -9.42 -2.37
N ALA A 160 -10.33 -8.44 -1.93
CA ALA A 160 -9.38 -8.62 -0.83
C ALA A 160 -10.05 -8.39 0.53
N TYR A 161 -9.48 -8.95 1.58
CA TYR A 161 -9.96 -8.75 2.95
C TYR A 161 -10.03 -7.28 3.34
N GLU A 162 -9.05 -6.50 2.90
CA GLU A 162 -8.92 -5.07 3.18
C GLU A 162 -10.05 -4.26 2.53
N ASP A 163 -10.47 -4.67 1.33
CA ASP A 163 -11.53 -4.01 0.56
C ASP A 163 -12.93 -4.24 1.15
N LEU A 164 -13.10 -5.23 2.04
CA LEU A 164 -14.39 -5.49 2.70
C LEU A 164 -14.84 -4.32 3.60
N GLN A 165 -13.95 -3.38 3.93
CA GLN A 165 -14.26 -2.18 4.71
C GLN A 165 -14.75 -1.01 3.87
N ASP A 166 -14.78 -1.16 2.54
CA ASP A 166 -15.29 -0.15 1.63
C ASP A 166 -16.75 -0.43 1.26
N VAL A 167 -17.64 0.51 1.60
CA VAL A 167 -19.07 0.45 1.27
C VAL A 167 -19.29 0.41 -0.24
N GLU A 168 -18.49 1.14 -1.01
CA GLU A 168 -18.64 1.20 -2.47
C GLU A 168 -18.21 -0.10 -3.14
N VAL A 169 -17.22 -0.81 -2.58
CA VAL A 169 -16.83 -2.15 -3.05
C VAL A 169 -17.96 -3.14 -2.78
N MET A 170 -18.58 -3.10 -1.60
CA MET A 170 -19.72 -3.96 -1.27
C MET A 170 -20.94 -3.69 -2.16
N ASN A 171 -21.27 -2.42 -2.40
CA ASN A 171 -22.32 -2.03 -3.35
C ASN A 171 -21.96 -2.46 -4.78
N GLY A 172 -20.67 -2.39 -5.17
CA GLY A 172 -20.18 -2.87 -6.46
C GLY A 172 -20.32 -4.38 -6.64
N LEU A 173 -20.01 -5.15 -5.61
CA LEU A 173 -20.21 -6.61 -5.56
C LEU A 173 -21.69 -6.96 -5.78
N VAL A 174 -22.61 -6.27 -5.09
CA VAL A 174 -24.06 -6.55 -5.20
C VAL A 174 -24.63 -6.15 -6.56
N ARG A 175 -24.17 -5.04 -7.14
CA ARG A 175 -24.48 -4.70 -8.55
C ARG A 175 -23.98 -5.76 -9.52
N TRP A 176 -22.78 -6.30 -9.29
CA TRP A 176 -22.23 -7.39 -10.09
C TRP A 176 -23.03 -8.69 -9.95
N LEU A 177 -23.62 -8.94 -8.77
CA LEU A 177 -24.57 -10.03 -8.55
C LEU A 177 -25.93 -9.81 -9.25
N GLY A 178 -26.17 -8.63 -9.84
CA GLY A 178 -27.42 -8.29 -10.52
C GLY A 178 -28.57 -7.99 -9.57
N VAL A 179 -28.27 -7.66 -8.30
CA VAL A 179 -29.28 -7.32 -7.29
C VAL A 179 -29.39 -5.80 -7.15
N ASP A 180 -30.61 -5.28 -7.26
CA ASP A 180 -30.91 -3.86 -7.10
C ASP A 180 -31.13 -3.52 -5.62
N SER A 181 -30.04 -3.49 -4.86
CA SER A 181 -30.02 -3.19 -3.44
C SER A 181 -28.78 -2.39 -3.08
N HIS A 182 -28.89 -1.54 -2.06
CA HIS A 182 -27.84 -0.59 -1.70
C HIS A 182 -27.79 -0.37 -0.19
N ILE A 183 -26.57 -0.36 0.36
CA ILE A 183 -26.33 -0.03 1.77
C ILE A 183 -25.52 1.26 1.90
N THR A 184 -25.79 2.02 2.95
CA THR A 184 -25.06 3.27 3.28
C THR A 184 -24.01 3.08 4.36
N SER A 185 -23.96 1.91 4.99
CA SER A 185 -22.95 1.57 6.00
C SER A 185 -22.78 0.06 6.13
N LEU A 186 -21.59 -0.37 6.57
CA LEU A 186 -21.27 -1.77 6.81
C LEU A 186 -21.77 -2.28 8.15
N ASN A 187 -21.77 -3.60 8.31
CA ASN A 187 -22.15 -4.26 9.54
C ASN A 187 -21.16 -3.91 10.67
N LYS A 188 -21.63 -3.20 11.71
CA LYS A 188 -20.79 -2.73 12.82
C LYS A 188 -20.55 -3.77 13.92
N THR A 189 -21.21 -4.93 13.84
CA THR A 189 -21.17 -5.95 14.91
C THR A 189 -19.90 -6.80 14.88
N LEU A 190 -19.29 -6.96 13.70
CA LEU A 190 -18.07 -7.75 13.52
C LEU A 190 -16.85 -6.83 13.58
N LYS A 191 -16.11 -6.91 14.69
CA LYS A 191 -14.87 -6.16 14.90
C LYS A 191 -13.65 -6.99 14.46
N LYS A 192 -12.57 -6.32 14.05
CA LYS A 192 -11.29 -6.95 13.72
C LYS A 192 -10.82 -7.75 14.94
N GLN A 193 -10.70 -9.06 14.78
CA GLN A 193 -10.56 -9.96 15.93
C GLN A 193 -9.20 -9.84 16.61
N ASN A 194 -8.12 -9.63 15.84
CA ASN A 194 -6.75 -9.44 16.34
C ASN A 194 -6.12 -8.23 15.62
N PRO A 195 -6.24 -7.01 16.16
CA PRO A 195 -5.66 -5.82 15.55
C PRO A 195 -4.13 -5.73 15.75
N ASP A 196 -3.57 -6.52 16.66
CA ASP A 196 -2.17 -6.39 17.10
C ASP A 196 -1.15 -6.70 15.99
N PRO A 197 0.04 -6.06 16.04
CA PRO A 197 1.18 -6.35 15.18
C PRO A 197 1.55 -7.85 15.17
N MET A 198 2.15 -8.32 14.07
CA MET A 198 2.56 -9.73 13.94
C MET A 198 3.59 -10.14 15.01
N ALA A 199 4.52 -9.24 15.33
CA ALA A 199 5.54 -9.45 16.36
C ALA A 199 4.93 -9.73 17.75
N ASP A 200 3.77 -9.14 18.04
CA ASP A 200 3.09 -9.31 19.33
C ASP A 200 2.24 -10.58 19.39
N LYS A 201 1.92 -11.18 18.22
CA LYS A 201 1.07 -12.37 18.09
C LYS A 201 1.86 -13.68 18.00
N VAL A 202 3.14 -13.61 17.64
CA VAL A 202 3.97 -14.79 17.36
C VAL A 202 5.14 -14.82 18.34
N ALA A 203 5.18 -15.83 19.21
CA ALA A 203 6.18 -15.91 20.27
C ALA A 203 7.62 -16.09 19.71
N ASN A 204 7.77 -16.79 18.57
CA ASN A 204 9.04 -17.02 17.88
C ASN A 204 9.16 -16.20 16.58
N PHE A 205 8.80 -14.91 16.63
CA PHE A 205 8.74 -14.03 15.45
C PHE A 205 10.04 -14.02 14.61
N ALA A 206 11.22 -13.98 15.22
CA ALA A 206 12.49 -14.01 14.47
C ALA A 206 12.71 -15.32 13.66
N GLN A 207 12.21 -16.46 14.18
CA GLN A 207 12.25 -17.73 13.44
C GLN A 207 11.26 -17.73 12.28
N MET A 208 10.08 -17.14 12.48
CA MET A 208 9.11 -16.90 11.43
C MET A 208 9.69 -16.03 10.31
N GLU A 209 10.35 -14.92 10.64
CA GLU A 209 11.04 -14.07 9.65
C GLU A 209 12.07 -14.86 8.84
N THR A 210 12.91 -15.64 9.51
CA THR A 210 13.92 -16.49 8.86
C THR A 210 13.29 -17.54 7.94
N ALA A 211 12.20 -18.18 8.39
CA ALA A 211 11.48 -19.19 7.62
C ALA A 211 10.81 -18.58 6.39
N LEU A 212 10.11 -17.45 6.55
CA LEU A 212 9.46 -16.73 5.44
C LEU A 212 10.48 -16.21 4.42
N ALA A 213 11.65 -15.72 4.88
CA ALA A 213 12.72 -15.28 3.99
C ALA A 213 13.28 -16.42 3.13
N ARG A 214 13.32 -17.67 3.65
CA ARG A 214 13.74 -18.86 2.89
C ARG A 214 12.68 -19.37 1.91
N MET A 215 11.41 -19.18 2.26
CA MET A 215 10.25 -19.54 1.43
C MET A 215 9.98 -18.53 0.31
N ASP A 216 10.70 -17.39 0.30
CA ASP A 216 10.57 -16.36 -0.73
C ASP A 216 11.18 -16.80 -2.08
N ARG A 217 10.55 -17.79 -2.69
CA ARG A 217 10.71 -18.16 -4.10
C ARG A 217 9.66 -17.47 -5.00
N PHE A 218 8.81 -16.59 -4.44
CA PHE A 218 7.61 -16.04 -5.10
C PHE A 218 7.22 -14.57 -4.75
N ASN A 219 8.15 -13.72 -4.29
CA ASN A 219 7.97 -12.26 -4.02
C ASN A 219 7.23 -11.89 -2.72
N LEU A 220 7.81 -12.18 -1.55
CA LEU A 220 7.25 -11.83 -0.22
C LEU A 220 7.91 -10.62 0.47
N THR A 221 8.91 -9.97 -0.12
CA THR A 221 9.37 -8.62 0.32
C THR A 221 8.41 -7.48 -0.04
N ARG A 222 7.26 -7.77 -0.65
CA ARG A 222 6.16 -6.79 -0.68
C ARG A 222 5.49 -6.71 0.69
N THR A 223 6.08 -5.92 1.58
CA THR A 223 5.25 -5.07 2.45
C THR A 223 4.23 -4.41 1.52
N PRO A 224 2.90 -4.56 1.74
CA PRO A 224 1.92 -3.92 0.88
C PRO A 224 2.25 -2.43 0.81
N ASN A 225 2.39 -1.91 -0.41
CA ASN A 225 2.54 -0.47 -0.57
C ASN A 225 1.19 0.17 -0.26
N PHE A 226 1.03 0.64 0.97
CA PHE A 226 -0.17 1.36 1.40
C PHE A 226 -0.18 2.81 0.92
N GLU A 227 0.92 3.29 0.32
CA GLU A 227 0.90 4.58 -0.34
C GLU A 227 0.00 4.53 -1.58
N PRO A 228 -0.77 5.59 -1.85
CA PRO A 228 -1.57 5.68 -3.07
C PRO A 228 -0.72 5.45 -4.31
N ARG A 229 -1.25 4.66 -5.27
CA ARG A 229 -0.62 4.54 -6.60
C ARG A 229 -0.47 5.92 -7.22
N ARG A 230 0.72 6.20 -7.75
CA ARG A 230 1.07 7.49 -8.36
C ARG A 230 1.03 7.34 -9.87
N GLY A 231 0.44 8.31 -10.55
CA GLY A 231 0.59 8.44 -11.99
C GLY A 231 1.96 9.03 -12.38
N PRO A 232 2.24 9.19 -13.67
CA PRO A 232 3.58 9.50 -14.15
C PRO A 232 4.06 10.95 -13.92
N MET A 233 3.19 11.85 -13.47
CA MET A 233 3.52 13.26 -13.15
C MET A 233 4.13 14.07 -14.31
N ILE A 234 3.82 13.71 -15.56
CA ILE A 234 4.40 14.31 -16.78
C ILE A 234 4.42 15.85 -16.81
N PRO A 235 3.40 16.59 -16.34
CA PRO A 235 3.44 18.06 -16.33
C PRO A 235 4.61 18.66 -15.53
N THR A 236 5.23 17.89 -14.63
CA THR A 236 6.38 18.33 -13.85
C THR A 236 7.72 18.07 -14.53
N TYR A 237 7.76 17.35 -15.66
CA TYR A 237 9.02 17.05 -16.34
C TYR A 237 9.61 18.30 -16.99
N ILE A 238 10.94 18.37 -17.03
CA ILE A 238 11.67 19.55 -17.44
C ILE A 238 12.72 19.11 -18.46
N ALA A 239 12.63 19.61 -19.70
CA ALA A 239 13.63 19.34 -20.72
C ALA A 239 14.59 20.53 -20.87
N ALA A 240 15.85 20.22 -21.19
CA ALA A 240 16.82 21.24 -21.56
C ALA A 240 16.37 21.98 -22.85
N PRO A 241 16.81 23.23 -23.05
CA PRO A 241 16.40 24.04 -24.21
C PRO A 241 16.80 23.41 -25.55
N HIS A 242 18.01 22.84 -25.62
CA HIS A 242 18.63 22.33 -26.84
C HIS A 242 19.16 20.90 -26.69
N SER A 243 19.81 20.59 -25.56
CA SER A 243 20.35 19.28 -25.28
C SER A 243 19.24 18.24 -25.12
N PRO A 244 19.49 16.97 -25.50
CA PRO A 244 18.48 15.93 -25.41
C PRO A 244 18.41 15.37 -23.97
N LEU A 245 18.29 16.24 -22.97
CA LEU A 245 18.18 15.90 -21.55
C LEU A 245 16.77 16.17 -21.04
N LEU A 246 16.22 15.21 -20.31
CA LEU A 246 14.91 15.33 -19.65
C LEU A 246 15.06 15.02 -18.16
N TYR A 247 14.84 16.02 -17.31
CA TYR A 247 14.75 15.84 -15.88
C TYR A 247 13.33 15.46 -15.45
N MET A 248 13.23 14.40 -14.66
CA MET A 248 12.01 13.89 -14.05
C MET A 248 12.08 14.17 -12.53
N PRO A 249 11.61 15.34 -12.07
CA PRO A 249 11.85 15.80 -10.70
C PRO A 249 11.04 15.03 -9.65
N LEU A 250 11.68 14.77 -8.51
CA LEU A 250 11.00 14.37 -7.27
C LEU A 250 10.71 15.62 -6.44
N LYS A 251 9.52 15.70 -5.83
CA LYS A 251 8.96 16.96 -5.31
C LYS A 251 9.85 17.67 -4.27
N SER A 252 10.50 16.90 -3.40
CA SER A 252 11.45 17.40 -2.38
C SER A 252 12.91 17.07 -2.70
N GLY A 253 13.21 16.84 -3.98
CA GLY A 253 14.57 16.73 -4.52
C GLY A 253 15.26 18.09 -4.65
N PRO A 254 16.56 18.14 -5.01
CA PRO A 254 17.33 19.37 -5.24
C PRO A 254 16.94 20.08 -6.55
N ASN A 255 15.64 20.34 -6.73
CA ASN A 255 15.06 20.73 -8.00
C ASN A 255 15.61 22.06 -8.53
N ALA A 256 15.90 23.03 -7.65
CA ALA A 256 16.44 24.33 -8.06
C ALA A 256 17.84 24.17 -8.67
N VAL A 257 18.75 23.51 -7.94
CA VAL A 257 20.12 23.24 -8.39
C VAL A 257 20.16 22.45 -9.70
N VAL A 258 19.31 21.43 -9.84
CA VAL A 258 19.26 20.63 -11.06
C VAL A 258 18.70 21.43 -12.24
N GLN A 259 17.74 22.33 -12.02
CA GLN A 259 17.23 23.22 -13.06
C GLN A 259 18.28 24.23 -13.52
N ASP A 260 18.99 24.86 -12.57
CA ASP A 260 20.08 25.78 -12.87
C ASP A 260 21.17 25.10 -13.70
N TRP A 261 21.57 23.88 -13.29
CA TRP A 261 22.53 23.07 -14.04
C TRP A 261 22.00 22.70 -15.44
N LEU A 262 20.75 22.25 -15.54
CA LEU A 262 20.15 21.82 -16.80
C LEU A 262 20.05 22.97 -17.82
N ALA A 263 19.77 24.19 -17.35
CA ALA A 263 19.77 25.38 -18.19
C ALA A 263 21.20 25.77 -18.60
N ALA A 264 22.14 25.74 -17.65
CA ALA A 264 23.54 26.10 -17.90
C ALA A 264 24.24 25.13 -18.88
N VAL A 265 23.81 23.86 -18.97
CA VAL A 265 24.32 22.90 -19.98
C VAL A 265 24.15 23.43 -21.41
N ASP A 266 23.12 24.25 -21.64
CA ASP A 266 22.81 24.87 -22.92
C ASP A 266 23.11 26.36 -22.96
N GLU A 267 23.91 26.88 -22.01
CA GLU A 267 24.24 28.30 -21.88
C GLU A 267 22.99 29.19 -21.82
N ALA A 268 21.91 28.66 -21.23
CA ALA A 268 20.61 29.28 -21.15
C ALA A 268 20.20 29.58 -19.70
N THR A 269 19.02 30.19 -19.52
CA THR A 269 18.45 30.48 -18.20
C THR A 269 17.35 29.49 -17.83
N VAL A 270 16.98 29.41 -16.55
CA VAL A 270 15.91 28.52 -16.06
C VAL A 270 14.57 28.80 -16.77
N GLN A 271 14.35 30.04 -17.20
CA GLN A 271 13.15 30.45 -17.94
C GLN A 271 13.06 29.82 -19.34
N ASP A 272 14.20 29.42 -19.91
CA ASP A 272 14.27 28.79 -21.24
C ASP A 272 14.00 27.27 -21.19
N LEU A 273 13.94 26.69 -19.98
CA LEU A 273 13.63 25.28 -19.78
C LEU A 273 12.22 24.95 -20.28
N LYS A 274 12.10 23.81 -20.98
CA LYS A 274 10.81 23.37 -21.50
C LYS A 274 10.07 22.61 -20.41
N THR A 275 8.93 23.16 -19.98
CA THR A 275 8.09 22.62 -18.90
C THR A 275 6.64 22.46 -19.34
N GLY A 276 5.77 21.95 -18.45
CA GLY A 276 4.32 21.91 -18.70
C GLY A 276 3.92 20.87 -19.75
N PHE A 277 4.68 19.78 -19.88
CA PHE A 277 4.38 18.74 -20.86
C PHE A 277 3.02 18.09 -20.62
N SER A 278 2.34 17.76 -21.72
CA SER A 278 1.27 16.77 -21.77
C SER A 278 1.87 15.43 -22.21
N GLN A 279 1.11 14.34 -22.08
CA GLN A 279 1.53 13.06 -22.66
C GLN A 279 1.86 13.15 -24.16
N LYS A 280 1.07 13.93 -24.92
CA LYS A 280 1.28 14.10 -26.35
C LYS A 280 2.55 14.90 -26.63
N SER A 281 2.68 16.09 -26.04
CA SER A 281 3.84 16.95 -26.29
C SER A 281 5.16 16.34 -25.79
N LEU A 282 5.12 15.53 -24.72
CA LEU A 282 6.30 14.77 -24.30
C LEU A 282 6.68 13.70 -25.33
N ARG A 283 5.73 12.92 -25.84
CA ARG A 283 6.01 11.93 -26.91
C ARG A 283 6.53 12.60 -28.18
N ASP A 284 6.05 13.78 -28.52
CA ASP A 284 6.56 14.57 -29.65
C ASP A 284 8.01 15.00 -29.40
N TRP A 285 8.32 15.50 -28.20
CA TRP A 285 9.68 15.84 -27.81
C TRP A 285 10.63 14.64 -27.88
N LEU A 286 10.23 13.48 -27.32
CA LEU A 286 11.06 12.27 -27.33
C LEU A 286 11.39 11.80 -28.76
N ARG A 287 10.43 11.90 -29.70
CA ARG A 287 10.63 11.56 -31.12
C ARG A 287 11.55 12.55 -31.84
N ALA A 288 11.47 13.83 -31.49
CA ALA A 288 12.31 14.88 -32.06
C ALA A 288 13.75 14.86 -31.52
N HIS A 289 14.02 14.15 -30.41
CA HIS A 289 15.35 14.05 -29.80
C HIS A 289 15.79 12.58 -29.65
N PRO A 290 16.15 11.88 -30.74
CA PRO A 290 16.76 10.56 -30.66
C PRO A 290 18.03 10.57 -29.80
N GLY A 291 18.20 9.55 -28.96
CA GLY A 291 19.32 9.50 -28.01
C GLY A 291 19.11 10.33 -26.73
N HIS A 292 17.90 10.86 -26.50
CA HIS A 292 17.58 11.58 -25.27
C HIS A 292 17.89 10.77 -24.01
N ARG A 293 18.30 11.48 -22.96
CA ARG A 293 18.60 10.92 -21.64
C ARG A 293 17.66 11.51 -20.60
N LYS A 294 16.87 10.63 -20.00
CA LYS A 294 15.97 10.91 -18.89
C LYS A 294 16.69 10.65 -17.58
N PHE A 295 16.52 11.52 -16.61
CA PHE A 295 17.13 11.29 -15.30
C PHE A 295 16.28 11.84 -14.15
N SER A 296 16.47 11.27 -12.97
CA SER A 296 15.93 11.74 -11.69
C SER A 296 17.04 11.82 -10.67
N VAL A 297 16.83 12.60 -9.60
CA VAL A 297 17.75 12.70 -8.47
C VAL A 297 17.03 12.26 -7.20
N VAL A 298 17.58 11.25 -6.52
CA VAL A 298 17.15 10.81 -5.19
C VAL A 298 18.08 11.40 -4.13
N ARG A 299 17.58 11.56 -2.92
CA ARG A 299 18.36 12.05 -1.77
C ARG A 299 18.16 11.21 -0.53
N HIS A 300 19.03 11.42 0.45
CA HIS A 300 18.95 10.71 1.72
C HIS A 300 17.57 10.92 2.39
N PRO A 301 16.90 9.88 2.93
CA PRO A 301 15.53 10.01 3.44
C PRO A 301 15.34 11.04 4.57
N VAL A 302 16.36 11.25 5.41
CA VAL A 302 16.33 12.32 6.42
C VAL A 302 16.24 13.71 5.77
N ILE A 303 17.07 13.97 4.75
CA ILE A 303 17.09 15.23 4.01
C ILE A 303 15.75 15.40 3.28
N TRP A 304 15.28 14.35 2.60
CA TRP A 304 13.97 14.31 1.93
C TRP A 304 12.83 14.74 2.87
N ALA A 305 12.74 14.12 4.05
CA ALA A 305 11.71 14.43 5.03
C ALA A 305 11.85 15.85 5.60
N HIS A 306 13.07 16.30 5.86
CA HIS A 306 13.34 17.63 6.42
C HIS A 306 13.05 18.75 5.43
N THR A 307 13.41 18.60 4.17
CA THR A 307 13.03 19.55 3.11
C THR A 307 11.51 19.61 2.99
N ALA A 308 10.80 18.48 2.97
CA ALA A 308 9.34 18.46 2.94
C ALA A 308 8.73 19.16 4.17
N PHE A 309 9.29 18.92 5.36
CA PHE A 309 8.87 19.58 6.59
C PHE A 309 9.07 21.10 6.51
N CYS A 310 10.24 21.56 6.08
CA CYS A 310 10.58 22.97 6.00
C CYS A 310 9.73 23.70 4.95
N GLU A 311 9.60 23.15 3.73
CA GLU A 311 8.87 23.81 2.64
C GLU A 311 7.35 23.74 2.79
N ARG A 312 6.81 22.62 3.29
CA ARG A 312 5.36 22.37 3.30
C ARG A 312 4.72 22.75 4.60
N ILE A 313 5.40 22.52 5.72
CA ILE A 313 4.81 22.68 7.05
C ILE A 313 5.33 23.95 7.71
N VAL A 314 6.64 24.16 7.79
CA VAL A 314 7.23 25.31 8.49
C VAL A 314 7.03 26.60 7.72
N ALA A 315 7.29 26.62 6.41
CA ALA A 315 7.14 27.82 5.59
C ALA A 315 5.68 28.31 5.52
N ASN A 316 5.53 29.58 5.15
CA ASN A 316 4.23 30.25 4.99
C ASN A 316 4.06 30.88 3.59
N GLY A 317 4.79 30.36 2.59
CA GLY A 317 4.78 30.85 1.22
C GLY A 317 3.96 29.97 0.26
N PRO A 318 3.96 30.30 -1.05
CA PRO A 318 3.35 29.49 -2.09
C PRO A 318 3.81 28.02 -2.01
N GLY A 319 2.86 27.09 -2.04
CA GLY A 319 3.14 25.65 -1.95
C GLY A 319 3.27 25.09 -0.53
N SER A 320 3.18 25.92 0.51
CA SER A 320 2.99 25.48 1.90
C SER A 320 1.55 25.03 2.18
N PHE A 321 1.35 24.24 3.22
CA PHE A 321 0.08 23.61 3.57
C PHE A 321 -0.42 24.06 4.94
N ALA A 322 -0.92 25.29 5.03
CA ALA A 322 -1.38 25.89 6.30
C ALA A 322 -2.47 25.05 7.01
N GLU A 323 -3.44 24.51 6.28
CA GLU A 323 -4.48 23.65 6.86
C GLU A 323 -3.92 22.32 7.38
N ILE A 324 -3.03 21.69 6.61
CA ILE A 324 -2.36 20.46 7.04
C ILE A 324 -1.50 20.74 8.27
N ARG A 325 -0.74 21.84 8.32
CA ARG A 325 0.01 22.28 9.51
C ARG A 325 -0.93 22.38 10.73
N ALA A 326 -2.08 23.02 10.59
CA ALA A 326 -3.05 23.13 11.69
C ALA A 326 -3.55 21.76 12.18
N THR A 327 -3.85 20.83 11.26
CA THR A 327 -4.20 19.45 11.61
C THR A 327 -3.05 18.70 12.29
N LEU A 328 -1.83 18.80 11.77
CA LEU A 328 -0.65 18.14 12.33
C LEU A 328 -0.32 18.65 13.73
N ARG A 329 -0.44 19.96 13.97
CA ARG A 329 -0.29 20.58 15.29
C ARG A 329 -1.33 20.03 16.27
N LYS A 330 -2.60 19.99 15.88
CA LYS A 330 -3.71 19.57 16.74
C LYS A 330 -3.72 18.06 17.06
N VAL A 331 -3.46 17.21 16.05
CA VAL A 331 -3.69 15.76 16.14
C VAL A 331 -2.40 14.97 16.31
N HIS A 332 -1.30 15.44 15.71
CA HIS A 332 -0.04 14.69 15.63
C HIS A 332 1.09 15.30 16.45
N GLY A 333 0.84 16.42 17.15
CA GLY A 333 1.82 17.07 18.04
C GLY A 333 2.98 17.74 17.28
N VAL A 334 2.80 18.03 15.99
CA VAL A 334 3.78 18.76 15.17
C VAL A 334 3.62 20.25 15.47
N ASP A 335 4.23 20.69 16.56
CA ASP A 335 4.03 22.02 17.15
C ASP A 335 4.78 23.13 16.41
N VAL A 336 4.35 23.38 15.17
CA VAL A 336 4.86 24.44 14.30
C VAL A 336 3.92 25.63 14.37
N PRO A 337 4.41 26.84 14.72
CA PRO A 337 3.57 28.03 14.76
C PRO A 337 3.15 28.46 13.34
N ASP A 338 2.10 29.27 13.28
CA ASP A 338 1.70 29.93 12.04
C ASP A 338 2.65 31.09 11.72
N GLY A 339 2.71 31.51 10.46
CA GLY A 339 3.47 32.71 10.07
C GLY A 339 4.84 32.44 9.43
N GLY A 340 5.33 31.20 9.41
CA GLY A 340 6.58 30.87 8.72
C GLY A 340 7.81 31.04 9.61
N ALA A 341 7.86 30.32 10.73
CA ALA A 341 8.91 30.51 11.73
C ALA A 341 10.32 30.23 11.18
N VAL A 342 11.28 30.97 11.71
CA VAL A 342 12.72 30.88 11.41
C VAL A 342 13.44 30.44 12.69
N PRO A 343 13.68 29.12 12.87
CA PRO A 343 14.18 28.58 14.14
C PRO A 343 15.51 29.14 14.63
N GLU A 344 16.31 29.66 13.70
CA GLU A 344 17.60 30.27 13.98
C GLU A 344 17.47 31.57 14.78
N THR A 345 16.33 32.27 14.66
CA THR A 345 16.11 33.59 15.27
C THR A 345 14.85 33.67 16.14
N ASP A 346 13.96 32.67 16.06
CA ASP A 346 12.71 32.65 16.81
C ASP A 346 12.94 32.25 18.28
N VAL A 347 12.40 33.05 19.21
CA VAL A 347 12.54 32.83 20.66
C VAL A 347 11.72 31.61 21.12
N VAL A 348 10.55 31.40 20.53
CA VAL A 348 9.58 30.36 20.92
C VAL A 348 9.80 29.09 20.11
N TYR A 349 9.86 29.20 18.78
CA TYR A 349 10.11 28.08 17.87
C TYR A 349 11.60 27.95 17.54
N ASN A 350 12.45 27.90 18.56
CA ASN A 350 13.90 27.76 18.40
C ASN A 350 14.33 26.38 17.83
N MET A 351 15.63 26.16 17.64
CA MET A 351 16.17 24.88 17.13
C MET A 351 15.72 23.63 17.92
N GLN A 352 15.54 23.74 19.24
CA GLN A 352 15.07 22.62 20.06
C GLN A 352 13.58 22.32 19.79
N ALA A 353 12.75 23.36 19.67
CA ALA A 353 11.35 23.22 19.27
C ALA A 353 11.23 22.66 17.84
N HIS A 354 12.07 23.13 16.92
CA HIS A 354 12.13 22.63 15.55
C HIS A 354 12.50 21.14 15.49
N ARG A 355 13.51 20.71 16.26
CA ARG A 355 13.86 19.28 16.39
C ARG A 355 12.67 18.45 16.90
N LYS A 356 11.99 18.92 17.95
CA LYS A 356 10.83 18.22 18.53
C LYS A 356 9.68 18.11 17.53
N ALA A 357 9.37 19.19 16.82
CA ALA A 357 8.33 19.20 15.80
C ALA A 357 8.70 18.31 14.60
N PHE A 358 9.97 18.29 14.19
CA PHE A 358 10.45 17.41 13.13
C PHE A 358 10.36 15.92 13.50
N LEU A 359 10.71 15.55 14.73
CA LEU A 359 10.52 14.17 15.22
C LEU A 359 9.03 13.77 15.26
N ALA A 360 8.15 14.69 15.68
CA ALA A 360 6.71 14.46 15.62
C ALA A 360 6.22 14.30 14.16
N PHE A 361 6.81 15.06 13.23
CA PHE A 361 6.51 14.94 11.81
C PHE A 361 6.96 13.59 11.23
N LEU A 362 8.16 13.10 11.57
CA LEU A 362 8.63 11.77 11.16
C LEU A 362 7.72 10.65 11.70
N LYS A 363 7.25 10.77 12.95
CA LYS A 363 6.25 9.85 13.52
C LYS A 363 4.92 9.91 12.76
N PHE A 364 4.47 11.10 12.39
CA PHE A 364 3.30 11.27 11.52
C PHE A 364 3.53 10.58 10.16
N LEU A 365 4.69 10.77 9.54
CA LEU A 365 5.01 10.19 8.23
C LEU A 365 4.98 8.66 8.26
N ARG A 366 5.55 8.02 9.29
CA ARG A 366 5.44 6.56 9.48
C ARG A 366 3.98 6.09 9.44
N ASN A 367 3.09 6.79 10.14
CA ASN A 367 1.67 6.45 10.16
C ASN A 367 0.96 6.82 8.84
N ASN A 368 1.35 7.92 8.20
CA ASN A 368 0.76 8.38 6.96
C ASN A 368 1.08 7.45 5.79
N LEU A 369 2.34 7.04 5.67
CA LEU A 369 2.81 6.14 4.60
C LEU A 369 2.30 4.71 4.76
N SER A 370 1.83 4.34 5.96
CA SER A 370 1.12 3.09 6.24
C SER A 370 -0.41 3.21 6.21
N ALA A 371 -0.94 4.32 5.67
CA ALA A 371 -2.38 4.61 5.55
C ALA A 371 -3.16 4.60 6.89
N GLN A 372 -2.48 4.94 7.99
CA GLN A 372 -3.07 5.01 9.34
C GLN A 372 -3.47 6.44 9.76
N THR A 373 -3.45 7.39 8.83
CA THR A 373 -3.89 8.77 9.09
C THR A 373 -4.88 9.24 8.03
N ALA A 374 -5.78 10.14 8.41
CA ALA A 374 -6.76 10.73 7.49
C ALA A 374 -6.17 11.83 6.58
N VAL A 375 -4.95 12.30 6.88
CA VAL A 375 -4.26 13.30 6.05
C VAL A 375 -3.82 12.62 4.76
N ARG A 376 -4.05 13.26 3.60
CA ARG A 376 -3.59 12.73 2.31
C ARG A 376 -2.07 12.53 2.30
N THR A 377 -1.58 11.49 1.62
CA THR A 377 -0.15 11.34 1.35
C THR A 377 0.24 12.25 0.19
N ASP A 378 1.01 13.30 0.45
CA ASP A 378 1.47 14.24 -0.58
C ASP A 378 2.76 13.77 -1.26
N ALA A 379 2.99 14.18 -2.51
CA ALA A 379 4.19 13.82 -3.25
C ALA A 379 5.47 14.43 -2.65
N ALA A 380 5.36 15.49 -1.84
CA ALA A 380 6.49 16.08 -1.11
C ALA A 380 7.09 15.14 -0.06
N TRP A 381 6.32 14.20 0.49
CA TRP A 381 6.81 13.29 1.53
C TRP A 381 6.49 11.82 1.30
N ALA A 382 5.90 11.47 0.16
CA ALA A 382 5.81 10.08 -0.30
C ALA A 382 7.20 9.44 -0.38
N SER A 383 7.27 8.11 -0.38
CA SER A 383 8.56 7.44 -0.64
C SER A 383 9.04 7.75 -2.05
N GLN A 384 10.34 8.00 -2.18
CA GLN A 384 10.98 8.27 -3.46
C GLN A 384 10.84 7.06 -4.39
N GLN A 385 10.91 5.85 -3.84
CA GLN A 385 10.63 4.62 -4.57
C GLN A 385 9.23 4.61 -5.19
N SER A 386 8.18 4.97 -4.44
CA SER A 386 6.80 4.98 -4.95
C SER A 386 6.58 6.05 -6.02
N LEU A 387 7.25 7.19 -5.89
CA LEU A 387 7.22 8.24 -6.92
C LEU A 387 7.87 7.75 -8.24
N LEU A 388 9.04 7.13 -8.17
CA LEU A 388 9.73 6.59 -9.35
C LEU A 388 8.95 5.44 -10.00
N GLN A 389 8.32 4.57 -9.20
CA GLN A 389 7.42 3.52 -9.71
C GLN A 389 6.26 4.11 -10.51
N GLY A 390 5.63 5.18 -10.02
CA GLY A 390 4.56 5.86 -10.75
C GLY A 390 5.03 6.51 -12.07
N MET A 391 6.25 7.03 -12.10
CA MET A 391 6.86 7.56 -13.34
C MET A 391 7.04 6.49 -14.42
N ALA A 392 7.37 5.26 -14.01
CA ALA A 392 7.61 4.14 -14.92
C ALA A 392 6.39 3.77 -15.78
N ASP A 393 5.17 4.12 -15.36
CA ASP A 393 3.95 3.92 -16.16
C ASP A 393 3.96 4.67 -17.50
N PHE A 394 4.73 5.75 -17.62
CA PHE A 394 4.98 6.43 -18.89
C PHE A 394 6.36 6.12 -19.47
N GLY A 395 7.39 6.13 -18.62
CA GLY A 395 8.75 5.83 -19.02
C GLY A 395 9.73 5.87 -17.86
N VAL A 396 10.78 5.06 -17.95
CA VAL A 396 11.83 4.98 -16.94
C VAL A 396 12.91 6.05 -17.14
N ALA A 397 13.51 6.52 -16.06
CA ALA A 397 14.73 7.32 -16.12
C ALA A 397 15.91 6.43 -16.56
N ASP A 398 16.77 6.93 -17.45
CA ASP A 398 18.00 6.26 -17.85
C ASP A 398 19.08 6.37 -16.76
N LEU A 399 18.93 7.35 -15.86
CA LEU A 399 19.80 7.58 -14.71
C LEU A 399 18.96 8.01 -13.50
N ILE A 400 19.09 7.27 -12.39
CA ILE A 400 18.68 7.72 -11.06
C ILE A 400 19.96 8.14 -10.32
N ALA A 401 20.26 9.42 -10.32
CA ALA A 401 21.42 10.00 -9.65
C ALA A 401 21.15 10.17 -8.15
N ARG A 402 22.21 10.17 -7.34
CA ARG A 402 22.10 10.49 -5.91
C ARG A 402 22.61 11.89 -5.65
N GLU A 403 22.00 12.56 -4.68
CA GLU A 403 22.41 13.92 -4.33
C GLU A 403 23.84 13.98 -3.78
N ASP A 404 24.28 13.00 -2.99
CA ASP A 404 25.64 12.93 -2.42
C ASP A 404 26.74 12.71 -3.47
N SER A 405 26.41 12.07 -4.59
CA SER A 405 27.30 11.89 -5.75
C SER A 405 26.91 12.72 -6.97
N LEU A 406 26.10 13.77 -6.79
CA LEU A 406 25.42 14.47 -7.88
C LEU A 406 26.39 14.99 -8.94
N ARG A 407 27.51 15.59 -8.51
CA ARG A 407 28.54 16.11 -9.41
C ARG A 407 29.09 15.05 -10.37
N ALA A 408 29.39 13.86 -9.87
CA ALA A 408 29.93 12.77 -10.69
C ALA A 408 28.87 12.23 -11.67
N ASP A 409 27.62 12.10 -11.23
CA ASP A 409 26.52 11.65 -12.07
C ASP A 409 26.18 12.65 -13.17
N MET A 410 26.20 13.95 -12.86
CA MET A 410 25.97 15.03 -13.83
C MET A 410 27.10 15.11 -14.86
N ALA A 411 28.36 14.90 -14.46
CA ALA A 411 29.49 14.83 -15.39
C ALA A 411 29.33 13.69 -16.38
N ARG A 412 28.92 12.50 -15.90
CA ARG A 412 28.65 11.35 -16.75
C ARG A 412 27.50 11.60 -17.71
N LEU A 413 26.42 12.24 -17.24
CA LEU A 413 25.28 12.58 -18.07
C LEU A 413 25.64 13.58 -19.18
N ALA A 414 26.43 14.61 -18.86
CA ALA A 414 26.95 15.57 -19.84
C ALA A 414 27.83 14.88 -20.90
N GLY A 415 28.73 13.98 -20.48
CA GLY A 415 29.54 13.19 -21.40
C GLY A 415 28.72 12.31 -22.36
N GLN A 416 27.60 11.75 -21.87
CA GLN A 416 26.71 10.91 -22.67
C GLN A 416 25.97 11.66 -23.78
N ILE A 417 25.84 12.98 -23.67
CA ILE A 417 25.30 13.84 -24.74
C ILE A 417 26.41 14.54 -25.55
N GLY A 418 27.66 14.09 -25.42
CA GLY A 418 28.79 14.58 -26.21
C GLY A 418 29.46 15.86 -25.68
N ARG A 419 29.14 16.30 -24.45
CA ARG A 419 29.82 17.45 -23.84
C ARG A 419 31.15 17.02 -23.21
N THR A 420 32.21 17.80 -23.42
CA THR A 420 33.55 17.57 -22.83
C THR A 420 33.75 18.28 -21.49
N SER A 421 32.84 19.17 -21.12
CA SER A 421 32.77 19.87 -19.85
C SER A 421 31.33 19.88 -19.34
N MET A 422 31.13 20.22 -18.07
CA MET A 422 29.81 20.46 -17.50
C MET A 422 29.82 21.77 -16.71
N PRO A 423 28.65 22.41 -16.52
CA PRO A 423 28.51 23.50 -15.57
C PRO A 423 28.88 23.07 -14.16
N ASP A 424 29.30 24.03 -13.34
CA ASP A 424 29.60 23.79 -11.94
C ASP A 424 28.32 23.53 -11.12
N LEU A 425 28.46 22.80 -10.02
CA LEU A 425 27.37 22.51 -9.07
C LEU A 425 27.77 23.00 -7.69
N PRO A 426 26.87 23.64 -6.92
CA PRO A 426 27.17 24.02 -5.56
C PRO A 426 27.49 22.78 -4.71
N GLU A 427 28.44 22.91 -3.77
CA GLU A 427 28.77 21.82 -2.84
C GLU A 427 27.59 21.48 -1.93
N GLN A 428 26.79 22.47 -1.56
CA GLN A 428 25.57 22.29 -0.78
C GLN A 428 24.34 22.57 -1.66
N THR A 429 23.49 21.56 -1.79
CA THR A 429 22.30 21.59 -2.65
C THR A 429 21.00 21.80 -1.88
N ASP A 430 20.98 21.53 -0.57
CA ASP A 430 19.84 21.78 0.30
C ASP A 430 19.95 23.16 0.99
N PRO A 431 19.02 24.11 0.75
CA PRO A 431 19.00 25.38 1.48
C PRO A 431 18.79 25.20 2.99
N TYR A 432 18.30 24.05 3.45
CA TYR A 432 18.05 23.76 4.87
C TYR A 432 19.15 22.91 5.54
N ALA A 433 20.27 22.65 4.86
CA ALA A 433 21.32 21.76 5.36
C ALA A 433 21.86 22.16 6.74
N ALA A 434 22.13 23.45 6.97
CA ALA A 434 22.63 23.94 8.25
C ALA A 434 21.60 23.71 9.38
N ARG A 435 20.31 23.89 9.08
CA ARG A 435 19.21 23.65 10.03
C ARG A 435 19.06 22.16 10.35
N LEU A 436 19.23 21.29 9.36
CA LEU A 436 19.22 19.84 9.59
C LEU A 436 20.42 19.41 10.43
N ALA A 437 21.62 19.87 10.08
CA ALA A 437 22.85 19.54 10.80
C ALA A 437 22.78 19.90 12.29
N ALA A 438 22.11 21.01 12.63
CA ALA A 438 21.93 21.46 14.01
C ALA A 438 20.94 20.63 14.84
N ILE A 439 20.10 19.79 14.22
CA ILE A 439 19.11 18.95 14.92
C ILE A 439 19.34 17.45 14.75
N TYR A 440 20.22 17.07 13.82
CA TYR A 440 20.45 15.69 13.43
C TYR A 440 21.21 14.93 14.52
N ASP A 441 20.72 13.74 14.83
CA ASP A 441 21.32 12.78 15.73
C ASP A 441 20.75 11.37 15.43
N ASP A 442 21.23 10.36 16.16
CA ASP A 442 20.80 8.97 16.00
C ASP A 442 19.29 8.78 16.20
N VAL A 443 18.64 9.64 16.98
CA VAL A 443 17.18 9.57 17.22
C VAL A 443 16.43 10.06 15.98
N VAL A 444 16.89 11.15 15.35
CA VAL A 444 16.34 11.62 14.07
C VAL A 444 16.56 10.60 12.96
N GLU A 445 17.77 10.04 12.86
CA GLU A 445 18.10 8.99 11.89
C GLU A 445 17.20 7.76 12.06
N ALA A 446 17.05 7.27 13.30
CA ALA A 446 16.18 6.13 13.58
C ALA A 446 14.71 6.42 13.23
N ALA A 447 14.20 7.60 13.58
CA ALA A 447 12.82 7.98 13.25
C ALA A 447 12.57 8.12 11.74
N ALA A 448 13.56 8.61 10.98
CA ALA A 448 13.48 8.68 9.52
C ALA A 448 13.54 7.28 8.89
N ARG A 449 14.39 6.39 9.43
CA ARG A 449 14.46 4.98 9.00
C ARG A 449 13.16 4.24 9.26
N ASP A 450 12.51 4.48 10.40
CA ASP A 450 11.19 3.93 10.71
C ASP A 450 10.11 4.41 9.73
N ALA A 451 10.18 5.66 9.25
CA ALA A 451 9.22 6.21 8.31
C ALA A 451 9.50 5.79 6.85
N TYR A 452 10.78 5.73 6.45
CA TYR A 452 11.22 5.56 5.07
C TYR A 452 12.05 4.30 4.85
N GLY A 453 11.88 3.25 5.65
CA GLY A 453 12.68 2.02 5.56
C GLY A 453 12.78 1.46 4.13
N ARG A 454 11.72 1.63 3.33
CA ARG A 454 11.71 1.25 1.90
C ARG A 454 12.65 2.05 1.02
N ASP A 455 12.81 3.35 1.24
CA ASP A 455 13.79 4.15 0.50
C ASP A 455 15.21 3.82 0.95
N TYR A 456 15.41 3.57 2.25
CA TYR A 456 16.70 3.09 2.77
C TYR A 456 17.11 1.78 2.10
N GLU A 457 16.20 0.81 2.00
CA GLU A 457 16.46 -0.48 1.37
C GLU A 457 16.61 -0.37 -0.16
N ALA A 458 15.64 0.25 -0.84
CA ALA A 458 15.60 0.31 -2.30
C ALA A 458 16.80 1.05 -2.90
N PHE A 459 17.33 2.05 -2.17
CA PHE A 459 18.49 2.81 -2.59
C PHE A 459 19.72 2.51 -1.73
N GLY A 460 19.71 1.53 -0.82
CA GLY A 460 20.89 1.16 -0.02
C GLY A 460 21.49 2.31 0.80
N PHE A 461 20.66 3.21 1.36
CA PHE A 461 21.16 4.28 2.22
C PHE A 461 21.63 3.75 3.59
N GLY A 462 22.76 4.27 4.06
CA GLY A 462 23.26 4.09 5.44
C GLY A 462 22.73 5.18 6.37
N ALA A 463 23.38 5.41 7.51
CA ALA A 463 23.13 6.63 8.29
C ALA A 463 23.62 7.86 7.50
N LEU A 464 22.94 9.01 7.66
CA LEU A 464 23.39 10.26 7.05
C LEU A 464 24.81 10.61 7.55
N ARG A 465 25.72 10.90 6.63
CA ARG A 465 27.14 11.20 6.88
C ARG A 465 27.45 12.66 6.67
#